data_AF-A0A9P8LR76-F1
#
_entry.id   AF-A0A9P8LR76-F1
#
_cell.length_a   1.000
_cell.length_b   1.000
_cell.length_c   1.000
_cell.angle_alpha   90.00
_cell.angle_beta   90.00
_cell.angle_gamma   90.00
#
_symmetry.space_group_name_H-M   'P 1'
#
loop_
_entity.id
_entity.type
_entity.pdbx_description
1 polymer ?
#
loop_
_entity_poly.entity_id
_entity_poly.type
_entity_poly.pdbx_seq_one_letter_code
_entity_poly.pdbx_strand_id
1 'polypeptide(L)'
;MIVVVKCTESKNTCPVDKFCPAPAEEEMECLDCTDDKIESTQGCNCVEKVAIKRCKECNEGQCTKCFDKSFMKADGSCEDCSFNCATCETTQDNCTSCKAGFILDMQTKMCERTCKSHKECTSKNSGYCDFSVGQCKACSDGCRSCASKTFCAQCNDSEGKPVLTIDGTCTAACAGIQDGNYCKNGTATKCEGSITSECKCGEKKSCATCNTDSSACETCLPNILKNTDGDCSDCAQGYESVGLLCISTSTLESNGTNLGGGAVAGIVVGVLVVLGTVGGGLAYYFIKKSKTQKFQAGMEESTQKQAPE
;
A
#
# COMPACT_ATOMS: atom_id res chain seq x y z
N MET A 1 -2.99 59.38 -17.29
CA MET A 1 -1.76 58.57 -17.15
C MET A 1 -2.04 57.52 -16.09
N ILE A 2 -1.96 56.24 -16.43
CA ILE A 2 -2.00 55.17 -15.43
C ILE A 2 -0.63 55.18 -14.76
N VAL A 3 -0.55 55.50 -13.48
CA VAL A 3 0.69 55.43 -12.72
C VAL A 3 0.95 53.96 -12.44
N VAL A 4 1.92 53.40 -13.14
CA VAL A 4 2.38 52.03 -12.90
C VAL A 4 3.19 52.02 -11.61
N VAL A 5 2.72 51.29 -10.60
CA VAL A 5 3.43 51.11 -9.33
C VAL A 5 4.27 49.84 -9.44
N LYS A 6 5.56 49.94 -9.10
CA LYS A 6 6.53 48.84 -9.14
C LYS A 6 7.04 48.50 -7.76
N CYS A 7 7.31 47.22 -7.53
CA CYS A 7 7.78 46.65 -6.27
C CYS A 7 8.95 45.68 -6.49
N THR A 8 9.66 45.35 -5.41
CA THR A 8 10.65 44.24 -5.34
C THR A 8 10.29 43.31 -4.18
N GLU A 9 10.94 42.15 -4.07
CA GLU A 9 10.77 41.25 -2.91
C GLU A 9 11.11 41.95 -1.58
N SER A 10 12.19 42.73 -1.57
CA SER A 10 12.68 43.47 -0.40
C SER A 10 11.88 44.75 -0.09
N LYS A 11 11.12 45.27 -1.06
CA LYS A 11 10.40 46.54 -0.96
C LYS A 11 9.01 46.46 -1.61
N ASN A 12 8.02 46.16 -0.79
CA ASN A 12 6.62 46.21 -1.18
C ASN A 12 6.10 47.65 -1.21
N THR A 13 5.71 48.10 -2.40
CA THR A 13 5.12 49.43 -2.66
C THR A 13 3.66 49.33 -3.11
N CYS A 14 3.12 48.12 -3.22
CA CYS A 14 1.85 47.90 -3.90
C CYS A 14 0.66 48.51 -3.12
N PRO A 15 -0.32 49.09 -3.84
CA PRO A 15 -1.54 49.61 -3.22
C PRO A 15 -2.45 48.47 -2.73
N VAL A 16 -3.54 48.85 -2.08
CA VAL A 16 -4.60 47.91 -1.64
C VAL A 16 -5.12 47.10 -2.83
N ASP A 17 -5.48 45.84 -2.58
CA ASP A 17 -5.98 44.86 -3.56
C ASP A 17 -5.00 44.50 -4.69
N LYS A 18 -3.71 44.83 -4.50
CA LYS A 18 -2.62 44.38 -5.36
C LYS A 18 -1.59 43.57 -4.59
N PHE A 19 -0.82 42.76 -5.32
CA PHE A 19 0.32 42.00 -4.79
C PHE A 19 1.58 42.30 -5.60
N CYS A 20 2.73 41.99 -4.99
CA CYS A 20 4.02 42.10 -5.64
C CYS A 20 4.44 40.75 -6.24
N PRO A 21 4.59 40.61 -7.57
CA PRO A 21 5.02 39.36 -8.20
C PRO A 21 6.54 39.18 -8.26
N ALA A 22 7.34 40.14 -7.78
CA ALA A 22 8.79 40.12 -7.92
C ALA A 22 9.43 38.88 -7.23
N PRO A 23 10.21 38.06 -7.95
CA PRO A 23 10.84 36.86 -7.38
C PRO A 23 12.15 37.13 -6.61
N ALA A 24 12.68 38.36 -6.67
CA ALA A 24 13.90 38.81 -6.00
C ALA A 24 14.01 40.36 -6.03
N GLU A 25 15.20 40.91 -6.27
CA GLU A 25 15.49 42.34 -6.41
C GLU A 25 15.04 42.96 -7.75
N GLU A 26 14.43 42.17 -8.64
CA GLU A 26 13.90 42.69 -9.90
C GLU A 26 12.63 43.51 -9.65
N GLU A 27 12.59 44.74 -10.20
CA GLU A 27 11.41 45.58 -10.11
C GLU A 27 10.31 45.09 -11.06
N MET A 28 9.18 44.68 -10.49
CA MET A 28 8.00 44.21 -11.22
C MET A 28 6.79 45.09 -10.96
N GLU A 29 5.88 45.15 -11.92
CA GLU A 29 4.61 45.86 -11.77
C GLU A 29 3.71 45.14 -10.75
N CYS A 30 3.05 45.92 -9.89
CA CYS A 30 2.06 45.38 -8.96
C CYS A 30 0.84 44.87 -9.73
N LEU A 31 0.45 43.62 -9.46
CA LEU A 31 -0.68 42.96 -10.13
C LEU A 31 -1.90 42.91 -9.23
N ASP A 32 -3.08 42.81 -9.82
CA ASP A 32 -4.34 42.76 -9.07
C ASP A 32 -4.50 41.41 -8.35
N CYS A 33 -5.06 41.45 -7.16
CA CYS A 33 -5.24 40.27 -6.32
C CYS A 33 -6.19 39.21 -6.89
N THR A 34 -7.08 39.63 -7.79
CA THR A 34 -8.02 38.75 -8.47
C THR A 34 -7.38 37.95 -9.61
N ASP A 35 -6.11 38.22 -9.96
CA ASP A 35 -5.39 37.40 -10.94
C ASP A 35 -5.02 36.05 -10.30
N ASP A 36 -5.29 34.94 -10.98
CA ASP A 36 -4.83 33.59 -10.59
C ASP A 36 -3.30 33.40 -10.70
N LYS A 37 -2.54 34.50 -10.71
CA LYS A 37 -1.08 34.56 -10.84
C LYS A 37 -0.36 34.73 -9.52
N ILE A 38 -1.08 34.93 -8.41
CA ILE A 38 -0.43 35.04 -7.10
C ILE A 38 0.18 33.68 -6.76
N GLU A 39 1.50 33.66 -6.63
CA GLU A 39 2.18 32.45 -6.22
C GLU A 39 1.97 32.19 -4.75
N SER A 40 2.19 30.93 -4.37
CA SER A 40 1.82 30.46 -3.06
C SER A 40 2.47 31.30 -1.95
N THR A 41 3.73 31.71 -2.04
CA THR A 41 4.42 32.47 -0.98
C THR A 41 4.09 33.95 -0.91
N GLN A 42 3.34 34.48 -1.89
CA GLN A 42 2.92 35.88 -1.98
C GLN A 42 1.59 36.08 -1.24
N GLY A 43 1.07 37.30 -1.27
CA GLY A 43 -0.24 37.61 -0.71
C GLY A 43 -0.65 39.05 -0.97
N CYS A 44 -1.95 39.29 -0.85
CA CYS A 44 -2.55 40.57 -1.10
C CYS A 44 -2.18 41.65 -0.09
N ASN A 45 -2.02 42.87 -0.59
CA ASN A 45 -1.96 44.04 0.26
C ASN A 45 -3.39 44.43 0.66
N CYS A 46 -3.81 44.07 1.87
CA CYS A 46 -5.12 44.51 2.38
C CYS A 46 -5.08 45.94 2.91
N VAL A 47 -3.90 46.40 3.33
CA VAL A 47 -3.60 47.82 3.54
C VAL A 47 -2.39 48.20 2.71
N GLU A 48 -2.25 49.48 2.37
CA GLU A 48 -1.19 49.96 1.47
C GLU A 48 0.19 49.48 1.94
N LYS A 49 0.99 48.90 1.04
CA LYS A 49 2.36 48.41 1.27
C LYS A 49 2.51 47.26 2.26
N VAL A 50 1.43 46.69 2.80
CA VAL A 50 1.48 45.59 3.77
C VAL A 50 0.78 44.37 3.19
N ALA A 51 1.58 43.42 2.73
CA ALA A 51 1.08 42.12 2.25
C ALA A 51 0.69 41.23 3.43
N ILE A 52 -0.49 40.63 3.37
CA ILE A 52 -0.84 39.49 4.21
C ILE A 52 -0.49 38.23 3.43
N LYS A 53 0.55 37.52 3.86
CA LYS A 53 1.00 36.29 3.22
C LYS A 53 -0.16 35.30 3.10
N ARG A 54 -0.25 34.62 1.96
CA ARG A 54 -1.34 33.70 1.58
C ARG A 54 -2.74 34.32 1.46
N CYS A 55 -2.89 35.63 1.54
CA CYS A 55 -4.19 36.26 1.34
C CYS A 55 -4.51 36.39 -0.15
N LYS A 56 -5.73 35.99 -0.53
CA LYS A 56 -6.28 36.05 -1.90
C LYS A 56 -7.26 37.21 -2.08
N GLU A 57 -8.09 37.51 -1.07
CA GLU A 57 -9.10 38.56 -1.14
C GLU A 57 -9.08 39.38 0.15
N CYS A 58 -9.24 40.70 0.01
CA CYS A 58 -9.28 41.64 1.11
C CYS A 58 -10.67 42.30 1.20
N ASN A 59 -11.08 42.67 2.40
CA ASN A 59 -12.20 43.57 2.64
C ASN A 59 -11.89 44.44 3.85
N GLU A 60 -12.13 45.74 3.75
CA GLU A 60 -11.97 46.70 4.87
C GLU A 60 -10.62 46.59 5.61
N GLY A 61 -9.53 46.34 4.89
CA GLY A 61 -8.19 46.24 5.47
C GLY A 61 -7.81 44.87 6.03
N GLN A 62 -8.71 43.89 5.96
CA GLN A 62 -8.49 42.53 6.46
C GLN A 62 -8.54 41.50 5.33
N CYS A 63 -7.84 40.37 5.52
CA CYS A 63 -8.01 39.24 4.62
C CYS A 63 -9.37 38.59 4.85
N THR A 64 -10.10 38.30 3.79
CA THR A 64 -11.38 37.57 3.85
C THR A 64 -11.30 36.18 3.24
N LYS A 65 -10.24 35.90 2.47
CA LYS A 65 -10.02 34.61 1.83
C LYS A 65 -8.54 34.32 1.69
N CYS A 66 -8.11 33.18 2.23
CA CYS A 66 -6.76 32.66 2.06
C CYS A 66 -6.64 31.80 0.79
N PHE A 67 -5.41 31.54 0.32
CA PHE A 67 -5.18 30.59 -0.76
C PHE A 67 -5.58 29.17 -0.38
N ASP A 68 -5.81 28.35 -1.41
CA ASP A 68 -5.91 26.91 -1.27
C ASP A 68 -4.70 26.38 -0.51
N LYS A 69 -4.92 25.41 0.39
CA LYS A 69 -3.93 24.86 1.32
C LYS A 69 -3.53 25.80 2.46
N SER A 70 -4.32 26.83 2.75
CA SER A 70 -4.20 27.65 3.96
C SER A 70 -5.57 27.94 4.58
N PHE A 71 -5.58 28.28 5.87
CA PHE A 71 -6.79 28.65 6.60
C PHE A 71 -6.61 30.02 7.26
N MET A 72 -7.74 30.69 7.52
CA MET A 72 -7.75 32.00 8.17
C MET A 72 -7.78 31.84 9.69
N LYS A 73 -6.88 32.53 10.37
CA LYS A 73 -6.88 32.67 11.83
C LYS A 73 -7.81 33.79 12.27
N ALA A 74 -8.12 33.80 13.57
CA ALA A 74 -8.99 34.80 14.18
C ALA A 74 -8.47 36.25 14.05
N ASP A 75 -7.16 36.44 13.86
CA ASP A 75 -6.52 37.74 13.66
C ASP A 75 -6.54 38.21 12.18
N GLY A 76 -7.17 37.45 11.29
CA GLY A 76 -7.23 37.75 9.84
C GLY A 76 -5.96 37.37 9.08
N SER A 77 -4.97 36.74 9.72
CA SER A 77 -3.81 36.18 9.03
C SER A 77 -4.10 34.77 8.50
N CYS A 78 -3.38 34.38 7.44
CA CYS A 78 -3.52 33.07 6.82
C CYS A 78 -2.34 32.16 7.18
N GLU A 79 -2.63 30.91 7.50
CA GLU A 79 -1.65 29.90 7.87
C GLU A 79 -1.78 28.65 7.01
N ASP A 80 -0.64 28.10 6.59
CA ASP A 80 -0.60 26.93 5.71
C ASP A 80 -1.15 25.70 6.42
N CYS A 81 -1.89 24.85 5.71
CA CYS A 81 -2.30 23.54 6.19
C CYS A 81 -1.12 22.58 6.30
N SER A 82 -1.27 21.54 7.12
CA SER A 82 -0.29 20.45 7.21
C SER A 82 -0.06 19.79 5.85
N PHE A 83 1.15 19.25 5.67
CA PHE A 83 1.65 18.81 4.36
C PHE A 83 0.74 17.83 3.62
N ASN A 84 -0.04 16.99 4.32
CA ASN A 84 -0.92 16.01 3.67
C ASN A 84 -2.34 16.54 3.40
N CYS A 85 -2.75 17.66 4.03
CA CYS A 85 -4.05 18.27 3.77
C CYS A 85 -4.06 18.94 2.39
N ALA A 86 -5.13 18.75 1.63
CA ALA A 86 -5.42 19.61 0.47
C ALA A 86 -6.12 20.90 0.94
N THR A 87 -7.02 20.78 1.92
CA THR A 87 -7.67 21.90 2.62
C THR A 87 -7.75 21.59 4.11
N CYS A 88 -7.77 22.63 4.94
CA CYS A 88 -7.89 22.54 6.39
C CYS A 88 -8.71 23.72 6.93
N GLU A 89 -9.18 23.61 8.17
CA GLU A 89 -9.91 24.66 8.87
C GLU A 89 -9.43 24.75 10.33
N THR A 90 -9.53 25.92 10.95
CA THR A 90 -9.20 26.18 12.37
C THR A 90 -7.74 26.00 12.80
N THR A 91 -7.06 24.95 12.34
CA THR A 91 -5.67 24.63 12.63
C THR A 91 -5.02 23.92 11.43
N GLN A 92 -3.69 23.83 11.46
CA GLN A 92 -2.87 23.14 10.48
C GLN A 92 -3.28 21.67 10.23
N ASP A 93 -3.58 20.94 11.30
CA ASP A 93 -3.83 19.49 11.29
C ASP A 93 -5.32 19.12 11.21
N ASN A 94 -6.22 20.09 11.21
CA ASN A 94 -7.65 19.84 11.06
C ASN A 94 -8.03 19.92 9.57
N CYS A 95 -7.64 18.89 8.84
CA CYS A 95 -7.89 18.78 7.41
C CYS A 95 -9.39 18.60 7.13
N THR A 96 -9.89 19.27 6.09
CA THR A 96 -11.24 19.06 5.53
C THR A 96 -11.20 18.24 4.25
N SER A 97 -10.04 18.16 3.58
CA SER A 97 -9.78 17.25 2.47
C SER A 97 -8.28 16.92 2.37
N CYS A 98 -7.95 15.84 1.64
CA CYS A 98 -6.60 15.32 1.55
C CYS A 98 -6.02 15.45 0.14
N LYS A 99 -4.69 15.57 0.08
CA LYS A 99 -3.97 15.47 -1.20
C LYS A 99 -4.14 14.07 -1.80
N ALA A 100 -3.95 13.96 -3.11
CA ALA A 100 -4.03 12.67 -3.80
C ALA A 100 -3.11 11.63 -3.15
N GLY A 101 -3.62 10.41 -2.93
CA GLY A 101 -2.91 9.33 -2.24
C GLY A 101 -2.97 9.35 -0.70
N PHE A 102 -3.75 10.28 -0.15
CA PHE A 102 -4.05 10.37 1.28
C PHE A 102 -5.56 10.30 1.53
N ILE A 103 -5.94 9.83 2.71
CA ILE A 103 -7.34 9.62 3.11
C ILE A 103 -7.57 10.34 4.44
N LEU A 104 -8.70 11.02 4.54
CA LEU A 104 -9.07 11.77 5.73
C LEU A 104 -9.50 10.81 6.84
N ASP A 105 -8.80 10.83 7.95
CA ASP A 105 -9.28 10.24 9.19
C ASP A 105 -10.29 11.22 9.83
N MET A 106 -11.55 10.81 9.92
CA MET A 106 -12.62 11.68 10.41
C MET A 106 -12.58 11.91 11.93
N GLN A 107 -11.87 11.06 12.68
CA GLN A 107 -11.70 11.18 14.13
C GLN A 107 -10.56 12.13 14.47
N THR A 108 -9.40 11.94 13.85
CA THR A 108 -8.22 12.78 14.10
C THR A 108 -8.19 14.05 13.26
N LYS A 109 -9.00 14.11 12.19
CA LYS A 109 -9.00 15.16 11.15
C LYS A 109 -7.69 15.25 10.36
N MET A 110 -6.83 14.24 10.45
CA MET A 110 -5.57 14.20 9.72
C MET A 110 -5.67 13.39 8.43
N CYS A 111 -4.81 13.71 7.47
CA CYS A 111 -4.67 12.97 6.23
C CYS A 111 -3.57 11.91 6.33
N GLU A 112 -3.98 10.64 6.28
CA GLU A 112 -3.09 9.49 6.35
C GLU A 112 -2.82 8.89 4.99
N ARG A 113 -1.61 8.36 4.79
CA ARG A 113 -1.23 7.72 3.52
C ARG A 113 -2.02 6.43 3.33
N THR A 114 -2.55 6.22 2.13
CA THR A 114 -3.19 4.96 1.76
C THR A 114 -2.24 3.78 1.95
N CYS A 115 -2.70 2.74 2.65
CA CYS A 115 -1.96 1.49 2.77
C CYS A 115 -2.14 0.63 1.52
N LYS A 116 -1.07 -0.07 1.11
CA LYS A 116 -1.08 -0.96 -0.08
C LYS A 116 -0.84 -2.43 0.25
N SER A 117 -0.52 -2.74 1.49
CA SER A 117 -0.36 -4.12 1.96
C SER A 117 -0.55 -4.20 3.46
N HIS A 118 -0.87 -5.38 3.97
CA HIS A 118 -0.96 -5.60 5.43
C HIS A 118 0.38 -5.34 6.12
N LYS A 119 1.50 -5.60 5.44
CA LYS A 119 2.86 -5.36 5.94
C LYS A 119 3.09 -3.89 6.30
N GLU A 120 2.57 -2.95 5.51
CA GLU A 120 2.71 -1.51 5.81
C GLU A 120 2.07 -1.14 7.15
N CYS A 121 0.88 -1.65 7.45
CA CYS A 121 0.19 -1.39 8.71
C CYS A 121 0.82 -2.16 9.88
N THR A 122 1.19 -3.43 9.64
CA THR A 122 1.78 -4.29 10.67
C THR A 122 3.14 -3.75 11.13
N SER A 123 3.98 -3.26 10.20
CA SER A 123 5.31 -2.71 10.53
C SER A 123 5.26 -1.48 11.44
N LYS A 124 4.14 -0.75 11.43
CA LYS A 124 3.88 0.43 12.27
C LYS A 124 3.10 0.11 13.54
N ASN A 125 2.80 -1.17 13.78
CA ASN A 125 1.89 -1.62 14.82
C ASN A 125 0.50 -0.95 14.74
N SER A 126 0.04 -0.66 13.53
CA SER A 126 -1.26 -0.01 13.25
C SER A 126 -2.33 -1.02 12.81
N GLY A 127 -2.07 -2.32 12.97
CA GLY A 127 -2.94 -3.42 12.58
C GLY A 127 -2.81 -3.81 11.11
N TYR A 128 -3.93 -3.92 10.40
CA TYR A 128 -4.02 -4.45 9.03
C TYR A 128 -4.51 -3.40 8.04
N CYS A 129 -4.16 -3.56 6.75
CA CYS A 129 -4.71 -2.71 5.70
C CYS A 129 -6.13 -3.16 5.33
N ASP A 130 -7.11 -2.29 5.52
CA ASP A 130 -8.45 -2.45 4.95
C ASP A 130 -8.44 -1.91 3.53
N PHE A 131 -8.28 -2.80 2.54
CA PHE A 131 -8.17 -2.41 1.13
C PHE A 131 -9.43 -1.76 0.56
N SER A 132 -10.59 -1.97 1.18
CA SER A 132 -11.84 -1.34 0.71
C SER A 132 -11.82 0.17 0.83
N VAL A 133 -11.12 0.67 1.87
CA VAL A 133 -10.96 2.10 2.15
C VAL A 133 -9.50 2.53 2.12
N GLY A 134 -8.55 1.63 1.87
CA GLY A 134 -7.13 1.94 1.82
C GLY A 134 -6.53 2.46 3.13
N GLN A 135 -7.09 2.11 4.29
CA GLN A 135 -6.65 2.59 5.60
C GLN A 135 -6.17 1.46 6.51
N CYS A 136 -5.20 1.76 7.37
CA CYS A 136 -4.85 0.84 8.45
C CYS A 136 -5.97 0.81 9.50
N LYS A 137 -6.38 -0.39 9.90
CA LYS A 137 -7.32 -0.62 10.99
C LYS A 137 -6.66 -1.47 12.05
N ALA A 138 -6.92 -1.13 13.31
CA ALA A 138 -6.42 -1.89 14.44
C ALA A 138 -6.91 -3.35 14.39
N CYS A 139 -6.09 -4.25 14.91
CA CYS A 139 -6.51 -5.63 15.17
C CYS A 139 -7.58 -5.67 16.27
N SER A 140 -8.36 -6.74 16.31
CA SER A 140 -9.20 -7.02 17.48
C SER A 140 -8.35 -7.38 18.69
N ASP A 141 -8.92 -7.18 19.88
CA ASP A 141 -8.34 -7.63 21.14
C ASP A 141 -7.95 -9.11 21.06
N GLY A 142 -6.83 -9.47 21.69
CA GLY A 142 -6.26 -10.82 21.60
C GLY A 142 -5.31 -11.04 20.43
N CYS A 143 -5.21 -10.10 19.49
CA CYS A 143 -4.42 -10.28 18.28
C CYS A 143 -3.29 -9.26 18.19
N ARG A 144 -2.05 -9.76 18.23
CA ARG A 144 -0.84 -8.96 18.10
C ARG A 144 -0.62 -8.50 16.66
N SER A 145 -0.94 -9.36 15.69
CA SER A 145 -1.01 -8.99 14.28
C SER A 145 -2.23 -9.67 13.66
N CYS A 146 -2.71 -9.11 12.55
CA CYS A 146 -3.94 -9.55 11.91
C CYS A 146 -3.94 -9.18 10.42
N ALA A 147 -4.81 -9.84 9.68
CA ALA A 147 -5.11 -9.57 8.28
C ALA A 147 -6.47 -8.92 8.10
N SER A 148 -7.36 -9.12 9.08
CA SER A 148 -8.65 -8.48 9.16
C SER A 148 -9.07 -8.33 10.61
N LYS A 149 -10.20 -7.68 10.85
CA LYS A 149 -10.78 -7.57 12.19
C LYS A 149 -11.02 -8.95 12.84
N THR A 150 -11.31 -9.99 12.07
CA THR A 150 -11.65 -11.32 12.59
C THR A 150 -10.59 -12.38 12.27
N PHE A 151 -9.53 -12.03 11.57
CA PHE A 151 -8.48 -12.95 11.15
C PHE A 151 -7.14 -12.48 11.71
N CYS A 152 -6.69 -13.17 12.75
CA CYS A 152 -5.45 -12.92 13.43
C CYS A 152 -4.32 -13.68 12.74
N ALA A 153 -3.14 -13.06 12.79
CA ALA A 153 -1.92 -13.57 12.19
C ALA A 153 -0.86 -13.86 13.27
N GLN A 154 -1.10 -13.37 14.49
CA GLN A 154 -0.37 -13.72 15.70
C GLN A 154 -1.23 -13.38 16.92
N CYS A 155 -1.29 -14.29 17.88
CA CYS A 155 -2.02 -14.09 19.13
C CYS A 155 -1.22 -13.25 20.12
N ASN A 156 -1.93 -12.58 21.02
CA ASN A 156 -1.35 -11.92 22.18
C ASN A 156 -1.31 -12.92 23.34
N ASP A 157 -0.10 -13.33 23.74
CA ASP A 157 0.09 -14.36 24.78
C ASP A 157 -0.50 -13.95 26.14
N SER A 158 -0.66 -12.65 26.38
CA SER A 158 -1.14 -12.07 27.64
C SER A 158 -2.62 -12.35 27.94
N GLU A 159 -3.39 -12.82 26.95
CA GLU A 159 -4.84 -13.02 27.07
C GLU A 159 -5.25 -14.48 27.31
N GLY A 160 -4.28 -15.36 27.60
CA GLY A 160 -4.55 -16.77 27.91
C GLY A 160 -4.99 -17.62 26.72
N LYS A 161 -4.93 -17.07 25.50
CA LYS A 161 -5.23 -17.75 24.23
C LYS A 161 -4.08 -17.62 23.21
N PRO A 162 -2.88 -18.15 23.51
CA PRO A 162 -1.70 -17.94 22.68
C PRO A 162 -1.69 -18.79 21.39
N VAL A 163 -2.56 -19.79 21.25
CA VAL A 163 -2.51 -20.73 20.13
C VAL A 163 -3.23 -20.16 18.92
N LEU A 164 -2.45 -19.77 17.91
CA LEU A 164 -2.96 -19.35 16.61
C LEU A 164 -3.41 -20.58 15.79
N THR A 165 -4.62 -20.50 15.27
CA THR A 165 -5.15 -21.49 14.33
C THR A 165 -4.91 -21.09 12.87
N ILE A 166 -4.96 -22.05 11.95
CA ILE A 166 -4.84 -21.81 10.51
C ILE A 166 -5.96 -20.93 9.94
N ASP A 167 -7.10 -20.87 10.65
CA ASP A 167 -8.25 -20.01 10.32
C ASP A 167 -8.14 -18.61 10.95
N GLY A 168 -7.00 -18.28 11.55
CA GLY A 168 -6.73 -16.96 12.11
C GLY A 168 -7.44 -16.67 13.43
N THR A 169 -7.79 -17.70 14.21
CA THR A 169 -8.36 -17.54 15.56
C THR A 169 -7.37 -17.89 16.66
N CYS A 170 -7.49 -17.22 17.81
CA CYS A 170 -6.67 -17.44 18.99
C CYS A 170 -7.40 -18.32 20.00
N THR A 171 -6.77 -19.43 20.39
CA THR A 171 -7.38 -20.49 21.21
C THR A 171 -6.54 -20.85 22.43
N ALA A 172 -7.12 -21.64 23.34
CA ALA A 172 -6.47 -22.01 24.59
C ALA A 172 -5.19 -22.83 24.36
N ALA A 173 -4.19 -22.61 25.22
CA ALA A 173 -2.93 -23.35 25.21
C ALA A 173 -3.09 -24.78 25.70
N CYS A 174 -2.21 -25.66 25.24
CA CYS A 174 -2.04 -27.01 25.75
C CYS A 174 -0.85 -27.03 26.72
N ALA A 175 -1.03 -27.53 27.94
CA ALA A 175 0.07 -27.71 28.88
C ALA A 175 0.96 -28.89 28.46
N GLY A 176 2.27 -28.68 28.34
CA GLY A 176 3.24 -29.76 28.13
C GLY A 176 3.05 -30.55 26.83
N ILE A 177 2.65 -29.87 25.74
CA ILE A 177 2.47 -30.51 24.44
C ILE A 177 3.76 -31.22 23.99
N GLN A 178 3.63 -32.48 23.59
CA GLN A 178 4.74 -33.32 23.13
C GLN A 178 4.95 -33.14 21.63
N ASP A 179 6.18 -33.37 21.17
CA ASP A 179 6.49 -33.39 19.74
C ASP A 179 5.59 -34.40 19.00
N GLY A 180 5.22 -34.07 17.75
CA GLY A 180 4.25 -34.83 16.96
C GLY A 180 2.78 -34.53 17.28
N ASN A 181 2.50 -33.55 18.14
CA ASN A 181 1.14 -33.11 18.45
C ASN A 181 0.95 -31.62 18.16
N TYR A 182 -0.28 -31.25 17.79
CA TYR A 182 -0.76 -29.86 17.70
C TYR A 182 -1.78 -29.60 18.80
N CYS A 183 -2.02 -28.32 19.10
CA CYS A 183 -2.98 -27.93 20.13
C CYS A 183 -4.34 -27.61 19.52
N LYS A 184 -5.31 -28.49 19.74
CA LYS A 184 -6.70 -28.26 19.34
C LYS A 184 -7.49 -27.65 20.49
N ASN A 185 -7.44 -26.33 20.60
CA ASN A 185 -8.18 -25.55 21.61
C ASN A 185 -8.03 -26.12 23.03
N GLY A 186 -6.79 -26.21 23.51
CA GLY A 186 -6.45 -26.77 24.82
C GLY A 186 -6.31 -28.30 24.88
N THR A 187 -6.60 -29.03 23.78
CA THR A 187 -6.45 -30.49 23.72
C THR A 187 -5.30 -30.88 22.78
N ALA A 188 -4.28 -31.56 23.31
CA ALA A 188 -3.19 -32.09 22.50
C ALA A 188 -3.70 -33.20 21.57
N THR A 189 -3.46 -33.07 20.27
CA THR A 189 -3.93 -34.00 19.23
C THR A 189 -2.78 -34.34 18.29
N LYS A 190 -2.68 -35.59 17.83
CA LYS A 190 -1.63 -36.00 16.88
C LYS A 190 -1.69 -35.18 15.59
N CYS A 191 -0.53 -34.90 15.00
CA CYS A 191 -0.40 -34.21 13.71
C CYS A 191 -0.68 -35.14 12.54
N GLU A 192 -1.92 -35.62 12.46
CA GLU A 192 -2.43 -36.49 11.40
C GLU A 192 -3.70 -35.87 10.80
N GLY A 193 -3.79 -35.82 9.47
CA GLY A 193 -4.94 -35.25 8.76
C GLY A 193 -4.99 -33.71 8.80
N SER A 194 -6.20 -33.15 8.78
CA SER A 194 -6.43 -31.70 8.80
C SER A 194 -6.27 -31.14 10.22
N ILE A 195 -5.10 -30.61 10.52
CA ILE A 195 -4.80 -29.93 11.80
C ILE A 195 -5.38 -28.52 11.82
N THR A 196 -5.53 -27.95 13.02
CA THR A 196 -6.07 -26.58 13.19
C THR A 196 -5.04 -25.57 13.66
N SER A 197 -3.89 -25.98 14.19
CA SER A 197 -2.79 -25.12 14.64
C SER A 197 -1.46 -25.73 14.20
N GLU A 198 -0.35 -25.03 14.40
CA GLU A 198 0.96 -25.61 14.14
C GLU A 198 1.20 -26.89 14.95
N CYS A 199 1.84 -27.85 14.29
CA CYS A 199 2.35 -29.06 14.91
C CYS A 199 3.65 -28.74 15.64
N LYS A 200 3.80 -29.23 16.87
CA LYS A 200 5.06 -29.14 17.60
C LYS A 200 6.04 -30.18 17.06
N CYS A 201 7.13 -29.73 16.44
CA CYS A 201 8.22 -30.58 15.96
C CYS A 201 9.57 -30.03 16.42
N GLY A 202 9.90 -30.25 17.70
CA GLY A 202 11.04 -29.60 18.34
C GLY A 202 10.84 -28.08 18.44
N GLU A 203 11.82 -27.31 17.98
CA GLU A 203 11.82 -25.84 17.96
C GLU A 203 11.36 -25.26 16.61
N LYS A 204 10.93 -26.11 15.67
CA LYS A 204 10.47 -25.66 14.35
C LYS A 204 9.05 -25.09 14.44
N LYS A 205 8.82 -24.02 13.68
CA LYS A 205 7.55 -23.29 13.62
C LYS A 205 6.80 -23.60 12.34
N SER A 206 5.49 -23.38 12.35
CA SER A 206 4.64 -23.49 11.16
C SER A 206 4.67 -24.88 10.50
N CYS A 207 4.95 -25.93 11.27
CA CYS A 207 4.87 -27.29 10.79
C CYS A 207 3.41 -27.74 10.67
N ALA A 208 3.08 -28.46 9.60
CA ALA A 208 1.82 -29.21 9.51
C ALA A 208 1.98 -30.66 10.01
N THR A 209 3.08 -31.30 9.62
CA THR A 209 3.45 -32.64 10.12
C THR A 209 4.92 -32.65 10.51
N CYS A 210 5.32 -33.59 11.36
CA CYS A 210 6.73 -33.80 11.68
C CYS A 210 7.33 -34.96 10.88
N ASN A 211 8.67 -34.97 10.80
CA ASN A 211 9.43 -36.14 10.35
C ASN A 211 9.27 -37.31 11.34
N THR A 212 9.84 -38.48 11.00
CA THR A 212 9.72 -39.71 11.80
C THR A 212 10.16 -39.53 13.27
N ASP A 213 11.22 -38.75 13.51
CA ASP A 213 11.76 -38.51 14.85
C ASP A 213 11.10 -37.31 15.57
N SER A 214 10.09 -36.69 14.95
CA SER A 214 9.36 -35.53 15.45
C SER A 214 10.21 -34.28 15.77
N SER A 215 11.42 -34.20 15.21
CA SER A 215 12.42 -33.15 15.46
C SER A 215 12.45 -32.03 14.42
N ALA A 216 11.78 -32.22 13.28
CA ALA A 216 11.68 -31.22 12.23
C ALA A 216 10.34 -31.30 11.49
N CYS A 217 9.95 -30.22 10.79
CA CYS A 217 8.77 -30.25 9.94
C CYS A 217 8.99 -31.21 8.75
N GLU A 218 8.07 -32.14 8.54
CA GLU A 218 7.98 -32.92 7.30
C GLU A 218 7.24 -32.10 6.23
N THR A 219 6.07 -31.57 6.59
CA THR A 219 5.29 -30.63 5.76
C THR A 219 5.01 -29.33 6.51
N CYS A 220 4.73 -28.26 5.78
CA CYS A 220 4.46 -26.93 6.31
C CYS A 220 2.95 -26.63 6.34
N LEU A 221 2.55 -25.70 7.21
CA LEU A 221 1.20 -25.15 7.22
C LEU A 221 0.81 -24.56 5.84
N PRO A 222 -0.50 -24.41 5.56
CA PRO A 222 -0.98 -23.94 4.26
C PRO A 222 -0.31 -22.62 3.82
N ASN A 223 0.07 -22.57 2.54
CA ASN A 223 0.71 -21.43 1.87
C ASN A 223 2.12 -21.08 2.37
N ILE A 224 2.71 -21.92 3.23
CA ILE A 224 4.09 -21.81 3.71
C ILE A 224 4.93 -22.89 3.04
N LEU A 225 6.09 -22.49 2.54
CA LEU A 225 7.08 -23.31 1.88
C LEU A 225 8.24 -23.56 2.84
N LYS A 226 8.85 -24.72 2.69
CA LYS A 226 10.08 -25.09 3.38
C LYS A 226 11.26 -24.41 2.69
N ASN A 227 12.04 -23.63 3.43
CA ASN A 227 13.26 -22.99 2.93
C ASN A 227 14.41 -24.00 2.81
N THR A 228 15.58 -23.54 2.35
CA THR A 228 16.77 -24.41 2.17
C THR A 228 17.32 -24.99 3.46
N ASP A 229 17.04 -24.36 4.60
CA ASP A 229 17.48 -24.80 5.93
C ASP A 229 16.49 -25.79 6.58
N GLY A 230 15.39 -26.09 5.88
CA GLY A 230 14.35 -27.01 6.34
C GLY A 230 13.27 -26.35 7.19
N ASP A 231 13.26 -25.02 7.31
CA ASP A 231 12.27 -24.26 8.09
C ASP A 231 11.06 -23.87 7.25
N CYS A 232 9.87 -23.93 7.84
CA CYS A 232 8.64 -23.46 7.22
C CYS A 232 8.49 -21.94 7.40
N SER A 233 9.23 -21.16 6.61
CA SER A 233 9.28 -19.69 6.73
C SER A 233 8.88 -18.92 5.47
N ASP A 234 8.93 -19.55 4.30
CA ASP A 234 8.83 -18.83 3.04
C ASP A 234 7.39 -18.86 2.54
N CYS A 235 6.83 -17.71 2.17
CA CYS A 235 5.47 -17.71 1.62
C CYS A 235 5.46 -18.22 0.18
N ALA A 236 4.42 -18.99 -0.17
CA ALA A 236 4.15 -19.37 -1.54
C ALA A 236 3.93 -18.13 -2.42
N GLN A 237 4.14 -18.26 -3.73
CA GLN A 237 3.90 -17.16 -4.67
C GLN A 237 2.46 -16.65 -4.56
N GLY A 238 2.28 -15.33 -4.50
CA GLY A 238 0.97 -14.69 -4.30
C GLY A 238 0.51 -14.64 -2.85
N TYR A 239 1.41 -14.89 -1.89
CA TYR A 239 1.17 -14.73 -0.46
C TYR A 239 2.26 -13.86 0.18
N GLU A 240 1.86 -13.07 1.17
CA GLU A 240 2.72 -12.22 1.97
C GLU A 240 2.75 -12.68 3.43
N SER A 241 3.91 -12.52 4.07
CA SER A 241 4.05 -12.82 5.49
C SER A 241 3.37 -11.74 6.33
N VAL A 242 2.39 -12.17 7.12
CA VAL A 242 1.76 -11.36 8.16
C VAL A 242 1.81 -12.21 9.42
N GLY A 243 2.53 -11.73 10.44
CA GLY A 243 2.76 -12.53 11.65
C GLY A 243 3.41 -13.89 11.33
N LEU A 244 2.73 -14.97 11.73
CA LEU A 244 3.16 -16.36 11.50
C LEU A 244 2.52 -17.00 10.25
N LEU A 245 1.63 -16.29 9.56
CA LEU A 245 0.85 -16.82 8.44
C LEU A 245 1.29 -16.19 7.11
N CYS A 246 1.04 -16.92 6.03
CA CYS A 246 1.17 -16.44 4.66
C CYS A 246 -0.22 -16.17 4.09
N ILE A 247 -0.49 -14.90 3.79
CA ILE A 247 -1.83 -14.39 3.47
C ILE A 247 -1.87 -13.92 2.02
N SER A 248 -2.94 -14.26 1.30
CA SER A 248 -3.00 -14.02 -0.14
C SER A 248 -2.92 -12.53 -0.47
N THR A 249 -2.12 -12.20 -1.47
CA THR A 249 -1.99 -10.86 -2.05
C THR A 249 -3.06 -10.56 -3.10
N SER A 250 -3.94 -11.51 -3.42
CA SER A 250 -5.02 -11.32 -4.41
C SER A 250 -6.09 -10.30 -3.96
N THR A 251 -6.04 -9.84 -2.72
CA THR A 251 -6.77 -8.66 -2.23
C THR A 251 -6.10 -7.32 -2.60
N LEU A 252 -4.94 -7.31 -3.27
CA LEU A 252 -4.17 -6.10 -3.60
C LEU A 252 -4.42 -5.57 -5.02
N GLU A 253 -5.05 -6.34 -5.91
CA GLU A 253 -5.12 -6.00 -7.35
C GLU A 253 -6.53 -5.94 -7.95
N SER A 254 -7.61 -6.06 -7.16
CA SER A 254 -8.96 -5.92 -7.71
C SER A 254 -9.53 -4.53 -7.45
N ASN A 255 -9.48 -3.70 -8.50
CA ASN A 255 -10.38 -2.57 -8.66
C ASN A 255 -11.83 -3.05 -8.46
N GLY A 256 -12.46 -2.56 -7.39
CA GLY A 256 -13.89 -2.51 -7.13
C GLY A 256 -14.76 -3.62 -7.73
N THR A 257 -15.03 -4.67 -6.96
CA THR A 257 -16.37 -5.24 -6.80
C THR A 257 -16.43 -6.10 -5.53
N ASN A 258 -17.60 -6.09 -4.90
CA ASN A 258 -17.89 -6.71 -3.61
C ASN A 258 -17.87 -8.24 -3.61
N LEU A 259 -17.68 -8.78 -2.39
CA LEU A 259 -17.96 -10.14 -1.88
C LEU A 259 -16.90 -11.19 -2.24
N GLY A 260 -16.42 -12.04 -1.33
CA GLY A 260 -16.88 -12.42 0.00
C GLY A 260 -16.69 -13.94 0.16
N GLY A 261 -16.26 -14.39 1.34
CA GLY A 261 -16.44 -15.75 1.87
C GLY A 261 -16.17 -16.96 0.95
N GLY A 262 -15.01 -17.58 1.14
CA GLY A 262 -14.84 -19.03 0.98
C GLY A 262 -14.64 -19.56 -0.44
N ALA A 263 -13.40 -19.95 -0.74
CA ALA A 263 -13.11 -21.13 -1.56
C ALA A 263 -11.62 -21.47 -1.46
N VAL A 264 -11.28 -22.37 -0.53
CA VAL A 264 -10.04 -23.14 -0.61
C VAL A 264 -10.24 -24.17 -1.71
N ALA A 265 -9.72 -23.90 -2.91
CA ALA A 265 -9.57 -24.87 -3.98
C ALA A 265 -8.08 -24.98 -4.29
N GLY A 266 -7.45 -26.01 -3.72
CA GLY A 266 -6.03 -26.30 -3.93
C GLY A 266 -5.74 -26.71 -5.37
N ILE A 267 -4.76 -26.06 -5.99
CA ILE A 267 -4.13 -26.57 -7.20
C ILE A 267 -2.94 -27.43 -6.75
N VAL A 268 -3.10 -28.74 -6.85
CA VAL A 268 -1.96 -29.68 -6.80
C VAL A 268 -1.26 -29.60 -8.15
N VAL A 269 -0.19 -28.81 -8.25
CA VAL A 269 0.73 -28.91 -9.39
C VAL A 269 1.65 -30.08 -9.11
N GLY A 270 1.37 -31.20 -9.77
CA GLY A 270 2.22 -32.40 -9.74
C GLY A 270 3.59 -32.10 -10.34
N VAL A 271 4.62 -32.05 -9.49
CA VAL A 271 6.02 -32.07 -9.92
C VAL A 271 6.39 -33.53 -10.19
N LEU A 272 6.37 -33.92 -11.46
CA LEU A 272 6.97 -35.18 -11.91
C LEU A 272 8.49 -35.05 -11.90
N VAL A 273 9.12 -35.68 -10.91
CA VAL A 273 10.54 -36.03 -10.93
C VAL A 273 10.74 -37.15 -11.94
N VAL A 274 11.59 -36.93 -12.96
CA VAL A 274 12.20 -38.02 -13.73
C VAL A 274 13.71 -37.80 -13.74
N LEU A 275 14.42 -38.67 -13.01
CA LEU A 275 15.85 -38.85 -13.09
C LEU A 275 16.20 -39.88 -14.19
N GLY A 276 17.22 -39.56 -14.99
CA GLY A 276 17.90 -40.45 -15.96
C GLY A 276 17.24 -40.46 -17.35
N THR A 277 17.92 -40.22 -18.47
CA THR A 277 19.28 -40.59 -18.85
C THR A 277 19.77 -39.73 -20.03
N VAL A 278 21.10 -39.62 -20.12
CA VAL A 278 21.90 -39.02 -21.20
C VAL A 278 21.43 -39.49 -22.59
N GLY A 279 21.12 -38.57 -23.51
CA GLY A 279 20.90 -38.92 -24.92
C GLY A 279 20.04 -38.00 -25.80
N GLY A 280 19.46 -36.90 -25.29
CA GLY A 280 18.50 -36.09 -26.07
C GLY A 280 19.01 -34.74 -26.63
N GLY A 281 20.25 -34.35 -26.34
CA GLY A 281 20.72 -32.97 -26.56
C GLY A 281 20.96 -32.55 -28.02
N LEU A 282 21.13 -33.52 -28.94
CA LEU A 282 21.46 -33.22 -30.34
C LEU A 282 20.24 -33.17 -31.27
N ALA A 283 19.13 -33.83 -30.91
CA ALA A 283 17.92 -33.85 -31.75
C ALA A 283 17.13 -32.53 -31.70
N TYR A 284 17.14 -31.83 -30.56
CA TYR A 284 16.44 -30.55 -30.41
C TYR A 284 17.11 -29.41 -31.21
N TYR A 285 18.43 -29.49 -31.42
CA TYR A 285 19.18 -28.44 -32.11
C TYR A 285 18.96 -28.43 -33.64
N PHE A 286 18.67 -29.59 -34.24
CA PHE A 286 18.43 -29.67 -35.69
C PHE A 286 16.99 -29.36 -36.11
N ILE A 287 16.00 -29.45 -35.21
CA ILE A 287 14.59 -29.15 -35.52
C ILE A 287 14.32 -27.63 -35.50
N LYS A 288 15.12 -26.83 -34.77
CA LYS A 288 14.96 -25.37 -34.72
C LYS A 288 15.59 -24.63 -35.91
N LYS A 289 16.54 -25.24 -36.64
CA LYS A 289 17.27 -24.59 -37.76
C LYS A 289 16.56 -24.71 -39.11
N SER A 290 15.62 -25.63 -39.29
CA SER A 290 14.92 -25.84 -40.59
C SER A 290 13.66 -25.00 -40.79
N LYS A 291 13.13 -24.31 -39.76
CA LYS A 291 11.91 -23.50 -39.87
C LYS A 291 12.12 -22.02 -40.20
N THR A 292 13.35 -21.50 -40.08
CA THR A 292 13.62 -20.06 -40.32
C THR A 292 14.01 -19.72 -41.76
N GLN A 293 14.19 -20.71 -42.65
CA GLN A 293 14.57 -20.47 -44.06
C GLN A 293 13.43 -20.55 -45.07
N LYS A 294 12.17 -20.74 -44.65
CA LYS A 294 11.01 -20.86 -45.56
C LYS A 294 10.05 -19.67 -45.59
N PHE A 295 10.43 -18.50 -45.06
CA PHE A 295 9.55 -17.32 -45.03
C PHE A 295 10.03 -16.11 -45.85
N GLN A 296 11.09 -16.22 -46.66
CA GLN A 296 11.56 -15.11 -47.52
C GLN A 296 11.93 -15.50 -48.96
N ALA A 297 11.17 -16.41 -49.58
CA ALA A 297 11.32 -16.72 -51.01
C ALA A 297 9.96 -17.08 -51.64
N GLY A 298 9.02 -16.14 -51.62
CA GLY A 298 7.66 -16.36 -52.15
C GLY A 298 6.87 -15.10 -52.48
N MET A 299 7.55 -13.98 -52.77
CA MET A 299 6.93 -12.78 -53.31
C MET A 299 7.83 -12.22 -54.41
N GLU A 300 7.73 -12.80 -55.61
CA GLU A 300 7.86 -12.15 -56.91
C GLU A 300 7.61 -13.21 -58.01
N GLU A 301 7.09 -12.76 -59.15
CA GLU A 301 6.67 -13.54 -60.34
C GLU A 301 5.37 -14.36 -60.28
N SER A 302 4.28 -13.75 -60.78
CA SER A 302 3.64 -14.24 -62.01
C SER A 302 2.66 -13.20 -62.58
N THR A 303 3.18 -12.31 -63.43
CA THR A 303 2.38 -11.52 -64.38
C THR A 303 2.33 -12.29 -65.69
N GLN A 304 1.20 -12.89 -66.07
CA GLN A 304 0.77 -12.91 -67.48
C GLN A 304 -0.65 -13.44 -67.67
N LYS A 305 -1.53 -12.57 -68.19
CA LYS A 305 -2.57 -12.93 -69.18
C LYS A 305 -2.81 -11.72 -70.10
N GLN A 306 -2.48 -11.93 -71.38
CA GLN A 306 -2.88 -11.24 -72.62
C GLN A 306 -4.38 -10.88 -72.67
N ALA A 307 -4.95 -9.98 -73.49
CA ALA A 307 -4.64 -9.11 -74.66
C ALA A 307 -5.99 -8.36 -74.96
N PRO A 308 -6.36 -7.89 -76.19
CA PRO A 308 -5.63 -7.33 -77.35
C PRO A 308 -6.19 -5.95 -77.81
N GLU A 309 -5.64 -5.48 -78.94
CA GLU A 309 -5.98 -4.33 -79.83
C GLU A 309 -5.36 -2.96 -79.51
#